data_AF-A0A7X1H4H9-F1
#
_entry.id   AF-A0A7X1H4H9-F1
#
_cell.length_a   1.000
_cell.length_b   1.000
_cell.length_c   1.000
_cell.angle_alpha   90.00
_cell.angle_beta   90.00
_cell.angle_gamma   90.00
#
_symmetry.space_group_name_H-M   'P 1'
#
loop_
_entity.id
_entity.type
_entity.pdbx_description
1 polymer ?
#
loop_
_entity_poly.entity_id
_entity_poly.type
_entity_poly.pdbx_seq_one_letter_code
_entity_poly.pdbx_strand_id
1 'polypeptide(L)'
;MRQPLIHIALYPGIYGLSIKDVIKDPDVHKGKTVLISGIILGSRNTKEGTLIEILQKPADIDERPKDVDDSDGRFLALRVFGYSNL
;
A
#
# COMPACT_ATOMS: atom_id res chain seq x y z
N MET A 1 -29.64 15.75 7.84
CA MET A 1 -29.14 15.14 6.60
C MET A 1 -28.02 14.17 6.96
N ARG A 2 -28.28 12.87 6.87
CA ARG A 2 -27.26 11.82 7.09
C ARG A 2 -26.50 11.65 5.77
N GLN A 3 -25.21 12.02 5.74
CA GLN A 3 -24.32 11.50 4.71
C GLN A 3 -24.03 10.04 5.06
N PRO A 4 -24.17 9.06 4.15
CA PRO A 4 -23.67 7.74 4.42
C PRO A 4 -22.14 7.81 4.40
N LEU A 5 -21.51 7.68 5.58
CA LEU A 5 -20.14 7.20 5.66
C LEU A 5 -20.14 5.84 4.96
N ILE A 6 -19.60 5.78 3.76
CA ILE A 6 -19.25 4.50 3.15
C ILE A 6 -18.06 4.01 3.99
N HIS A 7 -18.41 3.27 5.04
CA HIS A 7 -17.50 2.49 5.85
C HIS A 7 -16.69 1.62 4.87
N ILE A 8 -15.41 1.92 4.67
CA ILE A 8 -14.44 0.97 4.13
C ILE A 8 -14.30 -0.11 5.20
N ALA A 9 -15.27 -1.01 5.23
CA ALA A 9 -15.32 -2.09 6.19
C ALA A 9 -15.96 -3.30 5.52
N LEU A 10 -15.18 -3.96 4.65
CA LEU A 10 -15.28 -5.40 4.46
C LEU A 10 -13.91 -6.10 4.38
N TYR A 11 -12.80 -5.41 4.67
CA TYR A 11 -11.49 -6.06 4.84
C TYR A 11 -10.83 -5.57 6.13
N PRO A 12 -10.52 -6.45 7.10
CA PRO A 12 -9.71 -6.08 8.24
C PRO A 12 -8.26 -5.84 7.78
N GLY A 13 -7.97 -4.60 7.38
CA GLY A 13 -6.62 -4.16 7.01
C GLY A 13 -5.85 -3.60 8.21
N ILE A 14 -4.52 -3.70 8.18
CA ILE A 14 -3.65 -2.96 9.11
C ILE A 14 -3.31 -1.60 8.48
N TYR A 15 -3.67 -0.53 9.18
CA TYR A 15 -3.49 0.86 8.75
C TYR A 15 -2.29 1.52 9.46
N GLY A 16 -1.81 2.63 8.90
CA GLY A 16 -0.75 3.44 9.52
C GLY A 16 0.64 2.79 9.54
N LEU A 17 0.85 1.71 8.77
CA LEU A 17 2.15 1.07 8.62
C LEU A 17 2.99 1.79 7.57
N SER A 18 4.28 1.95 7.86
CA SER A 18 5.29 2.26 6.85
C SER A 18 5.85 0.98 6.22
N ILE A 19 6.53 1.12 5.08
CA ILE A 19 7.30 0.01 4.51
C ILE A 19 8.42 -0.46 5.47
N LYS A 20 9.00 0.45 6.26
CA LYS A 20 10.02 0.10 7.27
C LYS A 20 9.45 -0.81 8.34
N ASP A 21 8.21 -0.59 8.77
CA ASP A 21 7.56 -1.44 9.77
C ASP A 21 7.33 -2.85 9.24
N VAL A 22 6.91 -2.96 7.97
CA VAL A 22 6.73 -4.26 7.31
C VAL A 22 8.05 -5.01 7.14
N ILE A 23 9.14 -4.31 6.84
CA ILE A 23 10.47 -4.93 6.66
C ILE A 23 11.10 -5.37 7.99
N LYS A 24 10.79 -4.69 9.10
CA LYS A 24 11.31 -5.07 10.44
C LYS A 24 10.91 -6.49 10.84
N ASP A 25 9.66 -6.86 10.57
CA ASP A 25 9.14 -8.20 10.82
C ASP A 25 8.10 -8.59 9.76
N PRO A 26 8.53 -9.14 8.62
CA PRO A 26 7.61 -9.50 7.54
C PRO A 26 6.64 -10.62 7.92
N ASP A 27 7.04 -11.50 8.84
CA ASP A 27 6.28 -12.70 9.19
C ASP A 27 4.98 -12.34 9.92
N VAL A 28 4.98 -11.30 10.76
CA VAL A 28 3.74 -10.85 11.45
C VAL A 28 2.70 -10.23 10.50
N HIS A 29 3.10 -9.89 9.27
CA HIS A 29 2.24 -9.29 8.26
C HIS A 29 1.82 -10.27 7.15
N LYS A 30 2.39 -11.48 7.10
CA LYS A 30 2.01 -12.50 6.12
C LYS A 30 0.53 -12.88 6.25
N GLY A 31 -0.14 -13.00 5.09
CA GLY A 31 -1.56 -13.35 5.02
C GLY A 31 -2.52 -12.24 5.48
N LYS A 32 -2.00 -11.07 5.85
CA LYS A 32 -2.81 -9.90 6.24
C LYS A 32 -2.81 -8.87 5.12
N THR A 33 -3.93 -8.17 4.98
CA THR A 33 -3.97 -6.98 4.13
C THR A 33 -3.38 -5.80 4.90
N VAL A 34 -2.45 -5.08 4.29
CA VAL A 34 -1.83 -3.88 4.87
C VAL A 34 -2.01 -2.71 3.91
N LEU A 35 -2.16 -1.51 4.46
CA LEU A 35 -2.20 -0.28 3.68
C LEU A 35 -0.89 0.50 3.82
N ILE A 36 -0.24 0.75 2.69
CA ILE A 36 0.96 1.57 2.60
C ILE A 36 0.70 2.68 1.60
N SER A 37 0.94 3.92 2.03
CA SER A 37 0.71 5.11 1.21
C SER A 37 1.99 5.57 0.51
N GLY A 38 1.85 6.14 -0.69
CA GLY A 38 2.98 6.59 -1.50
C GLY A 38 2.61 7.12 -2.87
N ILE A 39 3.60 7.68 -3.57
CA ILE A 39 3.46 8.25 -4.92
C ILE A 39 4.13 7.29 -5.91
N ILE A 40 3.45 6.99 -7.02
CA ILE A 40 4.01 6.17 -8.10
C ILE A 40 5.07 6.98 -8.84
N LEU A 41 6.30 6.47 -8.90
CA LEU A 41 7.39 7.05 -9.66
C LEU A 41 7.49 6.49 -11.07
N GLY A 42 7.05 5.24 -11.25
CA GLY A 42 7.07 4.58 -12.55
C GLY A 42 6.46 3.20 -12.50
N SER A 43 6.27 2.61 -13.67
CA SER A 43 5.85 1.21 -13.80
C SER A 43 6.52 0.56 -15.00
N ARG A 44 6.75 -0.75 -14.89
CA ARG A 44 7.35 -1.56 -15.95
C ARG A 44 6.63 -2.89 -16.02
N ASN A 45 6.18 -3.25 -17.23
CA ASN A 45 5.67 -4.58 -17.49
C ASN A 45 6.82 -5.58 -17.52
N THR A 46 6.63 -6.70 -16.83
CA THR A 46 7.53 -7.86 -16.80
C THR A 46 6.77 -9.07 -17.32
N LYS A 47 7.43 -10.23 -17.41
CA LYS A 47 6.75 -11.47 -17.82
C LYS A 47 5.79 -11.95 -16.73
N GLU A 48 6.10 -11.65 -15.48
CA GLU A 48 5.40 -12.07 -14.27
C GLU A 48 4.23 -11.14 -13.93
N GLY A 49 4.30 -9.85 -14.30
CA GLY A 49 3.32 -8.86 -13.89
C GLY A 49 3.68 -7.43 -14.26
N THR A 50 3.01 -6.47 -13.63
CA THR A 50 3.41 -5.05 -13.65
C THR A 50 4.15 -4.74 -12.36
N LEU A 51 5.43 -4.38 -12.49
CA LEU A 51 6.23 -3.87 -11.39
C LEU A 51 6.01 -2.35 -11.28
N ILE A 52 5.65 -1.88 -10.10
CA ILE A 52 5.34 -0.48 -9.82
C ILE A 52 6.38 0.04 -8.83
N GLU A 53 7.09 1.10 -9.19
CA GLU A 53 8.01 1.81 -8.30
C GLU A 53 7.26 2.90 -7.55
N ILE A 54 7.36 2.88 -6.23
CA ILE A 54 6.59 3.75 -5.33
C ILE A 54 7.56 4.44 -4.37
N LEU A 55 7.47 5.76 -4.26
CA LEU A 55 8.05 6.53 -3.18
C LEU A 55 7.07 6.51 -2.01
N GLN A 56 7.45 5.89 -0.89
CA GLN A 56 6.59 5.85 0.28
C GLN A 56 6.39 7.27 0.82
N LYS A 57 5.15 7.57 1.23
CA LYS A 57 4.76 8.80 1.91
C LYS A 57 3.87 8.47 3.11
N PRO A 58 3.91 9.26 4.20
CA PRO A 58 2.96 9.10 5.28
C PRO A 58 1.52 9.25 4.79
N ALA A 59 0.61 8.45 5.32
CA ALA A 59 -0.82 8.57 5.02
C ALA A 59 -1.44 9.73 5.82
N ASP A 60 -2.41 10.42 5.23
CA ASP A 60 -3.33 11.33 5.93
C ASP A 60 -4.52 10.58 6.55
N ILE A 61 -5.48 11.33 7.12
CA ILE A 61 -6.67 10.76 7.75
C ILE A 61 -7.61 10.06 6.75
N ASP A 62 -7.49 10.41 5.46
CA ASP A 62 -8.22 9.80 4.35
C ASP A 62 -7.37 8.72 3.64
N GLU A 63 -6.30 8.26 4.29
CA GLU A 63 -5.37 7.23 3.82
C GLU A 63 -4.53 7.62 2.58
N ARG A 64 -4.57 8.89 2.18
CA ARG A 64 -3.88 9.40 1.00
C ARG A 64 -2.44 9.78 1.31
N PRO A 65 -1.55 9.77 0.31
CA PRO A 65 -0.18 10.25 0.49
C PRO A 65 -0.20 11.73 0.88
N LYS A 66 0.43 12.08 2.01
CA LYS A 66 0.65 13.48 2.37
C LYS A 66 1.62 14.13 1.41
N ASP A 67 1.34 15.39 1.07
CA ASP A 67 2.23 16.27 0.31
C ASP A 67 3.27 16.90 1.27
N VAL A 68 4.23 16.09 1.69
CA VAL A 68 5.34 16.46 2.57
C VAL A 68 6.63 15.84 2.03
N ASP A 69 7.79 16.38 2.41
CA ASP A 69 9.08 15.85 1.94
C ASP A 69 9.48 14.52 2.60
N ASP A 70 8.91 14.20 3.77
CA ASP A 70 9.19 12.97 4.50
C ASP A 70 8.94 11.71 3.64
N SER A 71 9.84 10.74 3.76
CA SER A 71 9.72 9.44 3.09
C SER A 71 10.55 8.38 3.79
N ASP A 72 10.01 7.16 3.89
CA ASP A 72 10.74 5.98 4.32
C ASP A 72 11.50 5.27 3.20
N GLY A 73 11.56 5.88 2.02
CA GLY A 73 12.31 5.39 0.86
C GLY A 73 11.41 4.87 -0.25
N ARG A 74 12.00 4.10 -1.16
CA ARG A 74 11.32 3.53 -2.33
C ARG A 74 11.11 2.04 -2.15
N PHE A 75 10.01 1.53 -2.71
CA PHE A 75 9.77 0.10 -2.81
C PHE A 75 9.12 -0.26 -4.14
N LEU A 76 9.15 -1.56 -4.43
CA LEU A 76 8.58 -2.13 -5.64
C LEU A 76 7.37 -2.99 -5.27
N ALA A 77 6.23 -2.73 -5.90
CA ALA A 77 5.04 -3.57 -5.81
C ALA A 77 4.86 -4.36 -7.11
N LEU A 78 4.67 -5.67 -7.02
CA LEU A 78 4.42 -6.52 -8.18
C LEU A 78 2.93 -6.89 -8.24
N ARG A 79 2.24 -6.40 -9.27
CA ARG A 79 0.92 -6.89 -9.66
C ARG A 79 1.09 -8.05 -10.62
N VAL A 80 0.93 -9.29 -10.15
CA VAL A 80 1.11 -10.50 -10.97
C VAL A 80 0.01 -10.63 -12.03
N PHE A 81 0.36 -11.15 -13.22
CA PHE A 81 -0.61 -11.52 -14.26
C PHE A 81 -1.17 -12.94 -13.99
N GLY A 82 -2.49 -13.07 -13.86
CA GLY A 82 -3.18 -14.35 -13.59
C GLY A 82 -3.99 -14.32 -12.30
N TYR A 83 -5.01 -15.18 -12.19
CA TYR A 83 -6.00 -15.18 -11.10
C TYR A 83 -5.35 -15.24 -9.72
N SER A 84 -5.63 -14.21 -8.92
CA SER A 84 -5.46 -14.20 -7.47
C SER A 84 -6.55 -15.07 -6.85
N ASN A 85 -6.21 -16.30 -6.45
CA ASN A 85 -6.96 -17.01 -5.42
C ASN A 85 -6.65 -16.32 -4.08
N LEU A 86 -7.37 -15.24 -3.80
CA LEU A 86 -7.57 -14.73 -2.44
C LEU A 86 -8.69 -15.54 -1.78
#